data_AF-A0A1N7MJ74-F1
#
_entry.id   AF-A0A1N7MJ74-F1
#
_cell.length_a   1.000
_cell.length_b   1.000
_cell.length_c   1.000
_cell.angle_alpha   90.00
_cell.angle_beta   90.00
_cell.angle_gamma   90.00
#
_symmetry.space_group_name_H-M   'P 1'
#
loop_
_entity.id
_entity.type
_entity.pdbx_description
1 polymer ?
#
loop_
_entity_poly.entity_id
_entity_poly.type
_entity_poly.pdbx_seq_one_letter_code
_entity_poly.pdbx_strand_id
1 'polypeptide(L)'
;MSNRNPSLDGLMRNYGWAVHDFQRLANSVSLLVASLETFDDLVAPNFYTDVDTLVNLRPTSPAARRLLDEMSDEDRLTLRKLKKTRDDLMYRFFLDNKINADASAVPSAVLEKLGTAQREIDAGNAVLNRLYQALAAQV
;
A
#
# COMPACT_ATOMS: atom_id res chain seq x y z
N MET A 1 27.17 25.27 -4.56
CA MET A 1 25.89 24.54 -4.40
C MET A 1 25.94 23.81 -3.08
N SER A 2 25.21 24.27 -2.07
CA SER A 2 25.27 23.70 -0.72
C SER A 2 24.56 22.34 -0.73
N ASN A 3 25.34 21.28 -0.63
CA ASN A 3 24.87 19.89 -0.52
C ASN A 3 24.21 19.75 0.86
N ARG A 4 22.92 20.13 0.98
CA ARG A 4 22.17 19.90 2.20
C ARG A 4 21.99 18.39 2.34
N ASN A 5 22.80 17.78 3.19
CA ASN A 5 22.55 16.41 3.63
C ASN A 5 21.09 16.33 4.12
N PRO A 6 20.31 15.32 3.70
CA PRO A 6 18.92 15.18 4.14
C PRO A 6 18.87 15.08 5.66
N SER A 7 18.10 15.97 6.29
CA SER A 7 17.98 16.02 7.74
C SER A 7 17.10 14.89 8.27
N LEU A 8 17.32 14.52 9.53
CA LEU A 8 16.46 13.58 10.25
C LEU A 8 14.99 14.07 10.25
N ASP A 9 14.75 15.37 10.44
CA ASP A 9 13.40 15.94 10.36
C ASP A 9 12.74 15.72 8.99
N GLY A 10 13.51 15.85 7.91
CA GLY A 10 13.04 15.59 6.55
C GLY A 10 12.66 14.12 6.37
N LEU A 11 13.46 13.20 6.91
CA LEU A 11 13.13 11.77 6.91
C LEU A 11 11.85 11.49 7.72
N MET A 12 11.75 12.01 8.95
CA MET A 12 10.60 11.78 9.82
C MET A 12 9.31 12.30 9.18
N ARG A 13 9.37 13.48 8.56
CA ARG A 13 8.25 14.05 7.80
C ARG A 13 7.84 13.14 6.64
N ASN A 14 8.79 12.72 5.81
CA ASN A 14 8.51 11.87 4.65
C ASN A 14 7.97 10.50 5.09
N TYR A 15 8.52 9.94 6.17
CA TYR A 15 8.03 8.70 6.76
C TYR A 15 6.58 8.83 7.24
N GLY A 16 6.25 9.92 7.94
CA GLY A 16 4.88 10.19 8.40
C GLY A 16 3.88 10.25 7.24
N TRP A 17 4.25 10.89 6.12
CA TRP A 17 3.41 10.92 4.92
C TRP A 17 3.30 9.56 4.25
N ALA A 18 4.38 8.79 4.13
CA ALA A 18 4.32 7.43 3.60
C ALA A 18 3.41 6.52 4.43
N VAL A 19 3.46 6.63 5.77
CA VAL A 19 2.55 5.91 6.68
C VAL A 19 1.10 6.33 6.47
N HIS A 20 0.84 7.64 6.39
CA HIS A 20 -0.49 8.19 6.10
C HIS A 20 -1.05 7.67 4.76
N ASP A 21 -0.24 7.73 3.70
CA ASP A 21 -0.66 7.32 2.37
C ASP A 21 -0.90 5.80 2.31
N PHE A 22 -0.08 5.02 3.01
CA PHE A 22 -0.32 3.59 3.17
C PHE A 22 -1.64 3.30 3.91
N GLN A 23 -1.94 4.01 4.99
CA GLN A 23 -3.20 3.83 5.74
C GLN A 23 -4.41 4.14 4.86
N ARG A 24 -4.34 5.20 4.06
CA ARG A 24 -5.37 5.52 3.07
C ARG A 24 -5.52 4.41 2.04
N LEU A 25 -4.40 3.92 1.48
CA LEU A 25 -4.40 2.80 0.55
C LEU A 25 -5.05 1.57 1.17
N ALA A 26 -4.67 1.21 2.40
CA ALA A 26 -5.18 0.03 3.10
C ALA A 26 -6.69 0.11 3.29
N ASN A 27 -7.21 1.29 3.65
CA ASN A 27 -8.64 1.54 3.73
C ASN A 27 -9.33 1.39 2.37
N SER A 28 -8.72 1.89 1.28
CA SER A 28 -9.22 1.70 -0.08
C SER A 28 -9.26 0.22 -0.50
N VAL A 29 -8.27 -0.58 -0.10
CA VAL A 29 -8.31 -2.05 -0.30
C VAL A 29 -9.55 -2.64 0.39
N SER A 30 -9.76 -2.33 1.67
CA SER A 30 -10.89 -2.84 2.43
C SER A 30 -12.24 -2.43 1.84
N LEU A 31 -12.38 -1.16 1.43
CA LEU A 31 -13.60 -0.66 0.77
C LEU A 31 -13.85 -1.36 -0.57
N LEU A 32 -12.80 -1.62 -1.36
CA LEU A 32 -12.94 -2.34 -2.62
C LEU A 32 -13.45 -3.76 -2.38
N VAL A 33 -12.90 -4.46 -1.39
CA VAL A 33 -13.38 -5.81 -1.04
C VAL A 33 -14.82 -5.78 -0.51
N ALA A 34 -15.16 -4.79 0.32
CA ALA A 34 -16.53 -4.63 0.83
C ALA A 34 -17.54 -4.43 -0.31
N SER A 35 -17.15 -3.77 -1.40
CA SER A 35 -18.01 -3.56 -2.58
C SER A 35 -18.29 -4.83 -3.39
N LEU A 36 -17.58 -5.93 -3.13
CA LEU A 36 -17.76 -7.20 -3.83
C LEU A 36 -18.87 -8.08 -3.24
N GLU A 37 -19.52 -7.63 -2.16
CA GLU A 37 -20.60 -8.35 -1.44
C GLU A 37 -20.21 -9.78 -1.02
N THR A 38 -18.90 -10.06 -0.94
CA THR A 38 -18.36 -11.39 -0.63
C THR A 38 -18.33 -11.72 0.87
N PHE A 39 -18.74 -10.81 1.74
CA PHE A 39 -18.74 -11.01 3.19
C PHE A 39 -20.16 -11.28 3.68
N ASP A 40 -20.50 -12.56 3.85
CA ASP A 40 -21.71 -13.00 4.57
C ASP A 40 -21.59 -12.83 6.10
N ASP A 41 -20.40 -12.53 6.62
CA ASP A 41 -20.16 -12.36 8.05
C ASP A 41 -19.52 -11.01 8.38
N LEU A 42 -19.94 -10.45 9.53
CA LEU A 42 -19.46 -9.23 10.20
C LEU A 42 -17.98 -9.33 10.63
N VAL A 43 -17.07 -9.64 9.71
CA VAL A 43 -15.63 -9.64 9.95
C VAL A 43 -15.15 -8.20 9.86
N ALA A 44 -14.50 -7.71 10.91
CA ALA A 44 -13.89 -6.40 10.90
C ALA A 44 -12.86 -6.29 9.75
N PRO A 45 -12.79 -5.16 9.03
CA PRO A 45 -11.83 -4.97 7.94
C PRO A 45 -10.41 -5.34 8.36
N ASN A 46 -9.77 -6.20 7.58
CA ASN A 46 -8.40 -6.62 7.81
C ASN A 46 -7.63 -6.58 6.51
N PHE A 47 -6.74 -5.60 6.39
CA PHE A 47 -5.93 -5.39 5.20
C PHE A 47 -5.24 -6.65 4.65
N TYR A 48 -4.71 -7.55 5.49
CA TYR A 48 -4.04 -8.74 4.96
C TYR A 48 -5.03 -9.72 4.33
N THR A 49 -6.17 -9.93 4.98
CA THR A 49 -7.27 -10.75 4.46
C THR A 49 -7.85 -10.10 3.20
N ASP A 50 -8.05 -8.78 3.20
CA ASP A 50 -8.60 -8.05 2.07
C ASP A 50 -7.69 -8.14 0.84
N VAL A 51 -6.37 -8.00 1.02
CA VAL A 51 -5.40 -8.25 -0.04
C VAL A 51 -5.49 -9.68 -0.55
N ASP A 52 -5.60 -10.68 0.33
CA ASP A 52 -5.75 -12.08 -0.10
C ASP A 52 -7.04 -12.32 -0.88
N THR A 53 -8.13 -11.66 -0.48
CA THR A 53 -9.42 -11.72 -1.18
C THR A 53 -9.30 -11.18 -2.60
N LEU A 54 -8.67 -10.02 -2.80
CA LEU A 54 -8.46 -9.46 -4.15
C LEU A 54 -7.52 -10.33 -4.98
N VAL A 55 -6.41 -10.76 -4.39
CA VAL A 55 -5.38 -11.55 -5.08
C VAL A 55 -5.89 -12.93 -5.49
N ASN A 56 -6.77 -13.54 -4.70
CA ASN A 56 -7.36 -14.85 -4.95
C ASN A 56 -8.84 -14.77 -5.33
N LEU A 57 -9.24 -13.62 -5.89
CA LEU A 57 -10.63 -13.33 -6.20
C LEU A 57 -11.26 -14.43 -7.07
N ARG A 58 -12.51 -14.78 -6.76
CA ARG A 58 -13.30 -15.76 -7.51
C ARG A 58 -14.49 -15.04 -8.17
N PRO A 59 -14.99 -15.53 -9.32
CA PRO A 59 -16.06 -14.87 -10.09
C PRO A 59 -17.47 -15.10 -9.49
N THR A 60 -17.64 -14.83 -8.19
CA THR A 60 -18.88 -15.07 -7.43
C THR A 60 -20.00 -14.08 -7.72
N SER A 61 -19.66 -12.86 -8.16
CA SER A 61 -20.60 -11.81 -8.55
C SER A 61 -20.21 -11.15 -9.87
N PRO A 62 -21.12 -10.40 -10.54
CA PRO A 62 -20.78 -9.61 -11.72
C PRO A 62 -19.66 -8.59 -11.45
N ALA A 63 -19.64 -7.98 -10.25
CA ALA A 63 -18.57 -7.08 -9.83
C ALA A 63 -17.23 -7.82 -9.72
N ALA A 64 -17.21 -8.99 -9.08
CA ALA A 64 -16.01 -9.81 -8.96
C ALA A 64 -15.46 -10.27 -10.32
N ARG A 65 -16.33 -10.63 -11.27
CA ARG A 65 -15.91 -10.98 -12.64
C ARG A 65 -15.22 -9.82 -13.35
N ARG A 66 -15.77 -8.61 -13.26
CA ARG A 66 -15.15 -7.43 -13.88
C ARG A 66 -13.79 -7.11 -13.30
N LEU A 67 -13.67 -7.16 -11.97
CA LEU A 67 -12.37 -6.97 -11.35
C LEU A 67 -11.38 -8.04 -11.80
N LEU A 68 -11.81 -9.29 -11.97
CA LEU A 68 -10.96 -10.35 -12.50
C LEU A 68 -10.51 -10.07 -13.94
N ASP A 69 -11.41 -9.62 -14.80
CA ASP A 69 -11.11 -9.32 -16.20
C ASP A 69 -10.11 -8.15 -16.34
N GLU A 70 -10.16 -7.20 -15.41
CA GLU A 70 -9.24 -6.06 -15.36
C GLU A 70 -7.92 -6.34 -14.62
N MET A 71 -7.88 -7.36 -13.77
CA MET A 71 -6.72 -7.60 -12.91
C MET A 71 -5.70 -8.52 -13.57
N SER A 72 -4.56 -7.94 -13.95
CA SER A 72 -3.41 -8.67 -14.48
C SER A 72 -2.64 -9.40 -13.38
N ASP A 73 -1.74 -10.30 -13.79
CA ASP A 73 -0.82 -10.96 -12.85
C ASP A 73 0.13 -9.97 -12.18
N GLU A 74 0.53 -8.91 -12.88
CA GLU A 74 1.38 -7.85 -12.32
C GLU A 74 0.66 -7.06 -11.21
N ASP A 75 -0.64 -6.81 -11.38
CA ASP A 75 -1.46 -6.16 -10.35
C ASP A 75 -1.54 -7.03 -9.10
N ARG A 76 -1.75 -8.35 -9.26
CA ARG A 76 -1.78 -9.30 -8.14
C ARG A 76 -0.45 -9.33 -7.41
N LEU A 77 0.66 -9.33 -8.16
CA LEU A 77 1.99 -9.25 -7.56
C LEU A 77 2.19 -7.93 -6.80
N THR A 78 1.72 -6.82 -7.36
CA THR A 78 1.76 -5.51 -6.71
C THR A 78 0.98 -5.53 -5.40
N LEU A 79 -0.27 -5.99 -5.41
CA LEU A 79 -1.11 -6.10 -4.21
C LEU A 79 -0.48 -7.01 -3.15
N ARG A 80 0.09 -8.16 -3.53
CA ARG A 80 0.81 -9.06 -2.61
C ARG A 80 1.99 -8.36 -1.92
N LYS A 81 2.76 -7.55 -2.66
CA LYS A 81 3.93 -6.83 -2.11
C LYS A 81 3.54 -5.85 -1.00
N LEU A 82 2.36 -5.23 -1.08
CA LEU A 82 1.90 -4.25 -0.10
C LEU A 82 1.84 -4.79 1.33
N LYS A 83 1.64 -6.11 1.51
CA LYS A 83 1.73 -6.75 2.84
C LYS A 83 3.11 -6.55 3.47
N LYS A 84 4.15 -6.82 2.69
CA LYS A 84 5.53 -6.61 3.12
C LYS A 84 5.84 -5.12 3.29
N THR A 85 5.38 -4.27 2.37
CA THR A 85 5.55 -2.81 2.48
C THR A 85 4.93 -2.28 3.77
N ARG A 86 3.74 -2.79 4.17
CA ARG A 86 3.11 -2.46 5.45
C ARG A 86 4.01 -2.84 6.62
N ASP A 87 4.49 -4.08 6.65
CA ASP A 87 5.31 -4.58 7.74
C ASP A 87 6.60 -3.77 7.88
N ASP A 88 7.24 -3.54 6.74
CA ASP A 88 8.50 -2.81 6.65
C ASP A 88 8.31 -1.35 7.11
N LEU A 89 7.23 -0.67 6.73
CA LEU A 89 6.94 0.69 7.17
C LEU A 89 6.51 0.75 8.63
N MET A 90 5.47 0.02 9.02
CA MET A 90 4.75 0.22 10.28
C MET A 90 5.46 -0.41 11.48
N TYR A 91 6.16 -1.53 11.26
CA TYR A 91 6.69 -2.34 12.35
C TYR A 91 8.21 -2.42 12.36
N ARG A 92 8.85 -2.30 11.19
CA ARG A 92 10.29 -2.59 11.07
C ARG A 92 11.16 -1.39 10.72
N PHE A 93 10.62 -0.31 10.16
CA PHE A 93 11.42 0.71 9.49
C PHE A 93 12.57 1.24 10.35
N PHE A 94 12.28 1.73 11.56
CA PHE A 94 13.31 2.23 12.48
C PHE A 94 13.99 1.15 13.33
N LEU A 95 13.44 -0.07 13.37
CA LEU A 95 14.12 -1.21 14.00
C LEU A 95 15.29 -1.69 13.14
N ASP A 96 15.06 -1.80 11.83
CA ASP A 96 16.02 -2.26 10.84
C ASP A 96 16.94 -1.11 10.35
N ASN A 97 16.56 0.14 10.58
CA ASN A 97 17.32 1.34 10.22
C ASN A 97 17.47 2.27 11.44
N LYS A 98 18.28 1.84 12.41
CA LYS A 98 18.57 2.64 13.61
C LYS A 98 19.25 3.96 13.20
N ILE A 99 18.62 5.07 13.57
CA ILE A 99 19.18 6.41 13.38
C ILE A 99 19.22 7.07 14.76
N ASN A 100 20.39 7.58 15.14
CA ASN A 100 20.55 8.30 16.39
C ASN A 100 19.96 9.71 16.26
N ALA A 101 19.42 10.25 17.35
CA ALA A 101 18.81 11.58 17.37
C ALA A 101 19.81 12.71 17.06
N ASP A 102 21.11 12.47 17.28
CA ASP A 102 22.21 13.39 17.01
C ASP A 102 22.89 13.16 15.65
N ALA A 103 22.34 12.29 14.80
CA ALA A 103 22.92 11.99 13.50
C ALA A 103 22.97 13.25 12.62
N SER A 104 24.18 13.60 12.16
CA SER A 104 24.42 14.77 11.30
C SER A 104 23.88 14.60 9.88
N ALA A 105 23.56 13.37 9.47
CA ALA A 105 22.96 13.04 8.18
C ALA A 105 22.21 11.70 8.24
N VAL A 106 21.17 11.58 7.43
CA VAL A 106 20.48 10.30 7.22
C VAL A 106 21.25 9.48 6.17
N PRO A 107 21.55 8.19 6.43
CA PRO A 107 22.20 7.35 5.44
C PRO A 107 21.36 7.19 4.16
N SER A 108 21.98 7.31 2.99
CA SER A 108 21.28 7.22 1.70
C SER A 108 20.47 5.94 1.52
N ALA A 109 20.97 4.82 2.06
CA ALA A 109 20.24 3.54 2.05
C ALA A 109 18.88 3.60 2.78
N VAL A 110 18.75 4.43 3.82
CA VAL A 110 17.47 4.59 4.53
C VAL A 110 16.49 5.42 3.70
N LEU A 111 16.98 6.46 3.03
CA LEU A 111 16.19 7.27 2.11
C LEU A 111 15.71 6.44 0.91
N GLU A 112 16.57 5.57 0.38
CA GLU A 112 16.24 4.66 -0.72
C GLU A 112 15.17 3.64 -0.30
N LYS A 113 15.26 3.08 0.92
CA LYS A 113 14.22 2.19 1.46
C LYS A 113 12.88 2.90 1.57
N LEU A 114 12.84 4.11 2.12
CA LEU A 114 11.60 4.89 2.20
C LEU A 114 11.05 5.23 0.82
N GLY A 115 11.91 5.63 -0.11
CA GLY A 115 11.52 5.93 -1.50
C GLY A 115 11.01 4.68 -2.24
N THR A 116 11.53 3.50 -1.92
CA THR A 116 11.01 2.23 -2.45
C THR A 116 9.62 1.94 -1.93
N ALA A 117 9.40 2.07 -0.63
CA ALA A 117 8.08 1.90 -0.03
C ALA A 117 7.05 2.89 -0.61
N GLN A 118 7.44 4.15 -0.85
CA GLN A 118 6.56 5.12 -1.50
C GLN A 118 6.17 4.70 -2.92
N ARG A 119 7.14 4.23 -3.74
CA ARG A 119 6.83 3.74 -5.10
C ARG A 119 5.89 2.53 -5.08
N GLU A 120 6.04 1.65 -4.09
CA GLU A 120 5.13 0.50 -3.92
C GLU A 120 3.72 0.95 -3.53
N ILE A 121 3.59 1.97 -2.66
CA ILE A 121 2.31 2.61 -2.33
C ILE A 121 1.68 3.22 -3.59
N ASP A 122 2.44 3.98 -4.36
CA ASP A 122 1.95 4.65 -5.57
C ASP A 122 1.49 3.62 -6.62
N ALA A 123 2.25 2.54 -6.80
CA ALA A 123 1.87 1.43 -7.67
C ALA A 123 0.57 0.75 -7.18
N GLY A 124 0.45 0.47 -5.89
CA GLY A 124 -0.78 -0.08 -5.31
C GLY A 124 -1.99 0.83 -5.50
N ASN A 125 -1.83 2.14 -5.32
CA ASN A 125 -2.88 3.13 -5.58
C ASN A 125 -3.28 3.15 -7.06
N ALA A 126 -2.33 3.06 -7.99
CA ALA A 126 -2.63 2.99 -9.42
C ALA A 126 -3.47 1.75 -9.77
N VAL A 127 -3.15 0.60 -9.18
CA VAL A 127 -3.95 -0.63 -9.31
C VAL A 127 -5.37 -0.37 -8.79
N LEU A 128 -5.51 0.09 -7.55
CA LEU A 128 -6.83 0.28 -6.92
C LEU A 128 -7.69 1.30 -7.68
N ASN A 129 -7.10 2.42 -8.13
CA ASN A 129 -7.83 3.43 -8.90
C ASN A 129 -8.42 2.84 -10.18
N ARG A 130 -7.66 2.01 -10.90
CA ARG A 130 -8.14 1.35 -12.12
C ARG A 130 -9.25 0.33 -11.81
N LEU A 131 -9.09 -0.47 -10.74
CA LEU A 131 -10.13 -1.42 -10.32
C LEU A 131 -11.43 -0.70 -9.90
N TYR A 132 -11.33 0.43 -9.20
CA TYR A 132 -12.50 1.25 -8.86
C TYR A 132 -13.18 1.84 -10.09
N GLN A 133 -12.42 2.32 -11.08
CA GLN A 133 -12.98 2.82 -12.34
C GLN A 133 -13.75 1.72 -13.09
N ALA A 134 -13.23 0.49 -13.09
CA ALA A 134 -13.90 -0.65 -13.70
C ALA A 134 -15.26 -0.98 -13.05
N LEU A 135 -15.39 -0.78 -11.73
CA LEU A 135 -16.67 -0.92 -11.03
C LEU A 135 -17.61 0.26 -11.28
N ALA A 136 -17.07 1.49 -11.31
CA ALA A 136 -17.85 2.72 -11.43
C ALA A 136 -18.47 2.93 -12.83
N ALA A 137 -17.96 2.29 -13.88
CA ALA A 137 -18.50 2.35 -15.25
C ALA A 137 -19.91 1.71 -15.41
N GLN A 138 -20.63 1.50 -14.31
CA GLN A 138 -22.00 0.97 -14.24
C GLN A 138 -23.07 2.03 -13.93
N VAL A 139 -22.70 3.30 -13.65
CA VAL A 139 -23.67 4.38 -13.42
C VAL A 139 -23.95 5.16 -14.70
#